data_AF-A0A966K6H9-F1
#
_entry.id   AF-A0A966K6H9-F1
#
_cell.length_a   1.000
_cell.length_b   1.000
_cell.length_c   1.000
_cell.angle_alpha   90.00
_cell.angle_beta   90.00
_cell.angle_gamma   90.00
#
_symmetry.space_group_name_H-M   'P 1'
#
loop_
_entity.id
_entity.type
_entity.pdbx_description
1 polymer ?
#
loop_
_entity_poly.entity_id
_entity_poly.type
_entity_poly.pdbx_seq_one_letter_code
_entity_poly.pdbx_strand_id
1 'polypeptide(L)'
;KQQFSNLALKVEIDEEVIYQFILDRLKAYLKDQVIEGAAFSSAEIDAVLSAHPDRINDLIARLLAIRAFNQLPQANSLASANKRISNILKKVEGKPNTDINPSLLSIAAEQNLYAALTELQPRLDQQLQAQQFFNLLQDLVALSEPIDQFFADVMVMDENIGLRNNRLALLQRLHQQLNLVADIGKLA
;
A
#
# COMPACT_ATOMS: atom_id res chain seq x y z
N LYS A 1 -11.39 36.79 -39.92
CA LYS A 1 -10.52 36.80 -38.71
C LYS A 1 -11.32 36.93 -37.39
N GLN A 2 -12.51 36.33 -37.25
CA GLN A 2 -13.29 36.40 -35.99
C GLN A 2 -14.18 35.15 -35.80
N GLN A 3 -13.61 33.95 -35.77
CA GLN A 3 -14.41 32.71 -35.62
C GLN A 3 -14.49 32.21 -34.16
N PHE A 4 -13.81 32.87 -33.21
CA PHE A 4 -13.70 32.42 -31.82
C PHE A 4 -13.85 33.54 -30.77
N SER A 5 -14.49 34.66 -31.10
CA SER A 5 -14.61 35.83 -30.19
C SER A 5 -15.51 35.60 -28.96
N ASN A 6 -16.29 34.51 -28.93
CA ASN A 6 -17.25 34.21 -27.85
C ASN A 6 -16.99 32.89 -27.11
N LEU A 7 -15.86 32.22 -27.35
CA LEU A 7 -15.47 31.08 -26.51
C LEU A 7 -14.72 31.60 -25.28
N ALA A 8 -15.47 31.85 -24.21
CA ALA A 8 -14.88 31.84 -22.88
C ALA A 8 -14.34 30.43 -22.66
N LEU A 9 -13.03 30.24 -22.77
CA LEU A 9 -12.35 29.02 -22.31
C LEU A 9 -12.63 28.92 -20.82
N LYS A 10 -13.64 28.13 -20.45
CA LYS A 10 -13.77 27.63 -19.08
C LYS A 10 -12.65 26.62 -18.91
N VAL A 11 -11.51 27.12 -18.45
CA VAL A 11 -10.38 26.30 -18.05
C VAL A 11 -10.73 25.73 -16.67
N GLU A 12 -11.64 24.76 -16.66
CA GLU A 12 -11.88 23.90 -15.50
C GLU A 12 -10.79 22.83 -15.57
N ILE A 13 -9.62 23.16 -15.01
CA ILE A 13 -8.52 22.21 -14.90
C ILE A 13 -8.84 21.29 -13.75
N ASP A 14 -9.12 20.04 -14.08
CA ASP A 14 -9.20 18.95 -13.12
C ASP A 14 -7.81 18.31 -12.99
N GLU A 15 -7.14 18.61 -11.89
CA GLU A 15 -5.79 18.11 -11.59
C GLU A 15 -5.77 16.57 -11.47
N GLU A 16 -6.84 15.96 -10.96
CA GLU A 16 -6.94 14.50 -10.83
C GLU A 16 -7.01 13.85 -12.21
N VAL A 17 -7.78 14.43 -13.14
CA VAL A 17 -7.88 13.95 -14.52
C VAL A 17 -6.53 14.05 -15.24
N ILE A 18 -5.80 15.16 -15.07
CA ILE A 18 -4.47 15.31 -15.66
C ILE A 18 -3.49 14.29 -15.08
N TYR A 19 -3.47 14.14 -13.76
CA TYR A 19 -2.58 13.18 -13.11
C TYR A 19 -2.88 11.75 -13.54
N GLN A 20 -4.16 11.36 -13.60
CA GLN A 20 -4.57 10.05 -14.10
C GLN A 20 -4.13 9.83 -15.55
N PHE A 21 -4.27 10.84 -16.41
CA PHE A 21 -3.77 10.77 -17.79
C PHE A 21 -2.25 10.54 -17.85
N ILE A 22 -1.48 11.22 -16.99
CA ILE A 22 -0.02 11.03 -16.90
C ILE A 22 0.30 9.58 -16.48
N LEU A 23 -0.39 9.06 -15.45
CA LEU A 23 -0.20 7.67 -15.00
C LEU A 23 -0.53 6.64 -16.08
N ASP A 24 -1.61 6.86 -16.84
CA ASP A 24 -2.00 5.96 -17.94
C ASP A 24 -0.95 5.93 -19.05
N ARG A 25 -0.37 7.09 -19.40
CA ARG A 25 0.72 7.18 -20.37
C ARG A 25 2.00 6.56 -19.86
N LEU A 26 2.31 6.77 -18.59
CA LEU A 26 3.47 6.18 -17.93
C LEU A 26 3.37 4.65 -17.86
N LYS A 27 2.19 4.12 -17.56
CA LYS A 27 1.91 2.68 -17.60
C LYS A 27 2.21 2.08 -18.98
N ALA A 28 1.74 2.72 -20.05
CA ALA A 28 2.02 2.28 -21.41
C ALA A 28 3.52 2.32 -21.72
N TYR A 29 4.19 3.43 -21.37
CA TYR A 29 5.63 3.60 -21.56
C TYR A 29 6.44 2.51 -20.86
N LEU A 30 6.16 2.23 -19.59
CA LEU A 30 6.89 1.26 -18.78
C LEU A 30 6.75 -0.18 -19.27
N LYS A 31 5.62 -0.54 -19.89
CA LYS A 31 5.43 -1.88 -20.48
C LYS A 31 6.38 -2.14 -21.65
N ASP A 32 6.73 -1.09 -22.38
CA ASP A 32 7.62 -1.18 -23.54
C ASP A 32 9.10 -1.04 -23.15
N GLN A 33 9.40 -0.63 -21.91
CA GLN A 33 10.78 -0.51 -21.41
C GLN A 33 11.36 -1.85 -20.97
N VAL A 34 12.64 -2.06 -21.29
CA VAL A 34 13.44 -3.19 -20.77
C VAL A 34 14.47 -2.63 -19.81
N ILE A 35 14.34 -2.97 -18.53
CA ILE A 35 15.25 -2.53 -17.47
C ILE A 35 15.85 -3.77 -16.81
N GLU A 36 17.18 -3.79 -16.69
CA GLU A 36 17.93 -4.96 -16.20
C GLU A 36 17.65 -6.24 -17.01
N GLY A 37 17.47 -6.09 -18.33
CA GLY A 37 17.31 -7.22 -19.26
C GLY A 37 15.90 -7.83 -19.32
N ALA A 38 14.93 -7.31 -18.55
CA ALA A 38 13.54 -7.75 -18.61
C ALA A 38 12.53 -6.59 -18.53
N ALA A 39 11.44 -6.69 -19.28
CA ALA A 39 10.30 -5.79 -19.14
C ALA A 39 9.56 -6.01 -17.80
N PHE A 40 8.94 -4.97 -17.25
CA PHE A 40 8.08 -5.13 -16.07
C PHE A 40 6.75 -5.78 -16.45
N SER A 41 6.26 -6.64 -15.58
CA SER A 41 4.92 -7.21 -15.72
C SER A 41 3.85 -6.14 -15.47
N SER A 42 2.65 -6.37 -16.01
CA SER A 42 1.52 -5.47 -15.74
C SER A 42 1.17 -5.41 -14.25
N ALA A 43 1.36 -6.51 -13.49
CA ALA A 43 1.10 -6.55 -12.06
C ALA A 43 2.09 -5.67 -11.27
N GLU A 44 3.38 -5.71 -11.59
CA GLU A 44 4.41 -4.85 -10.97
C GLU A 44 4.10 -3.37 -11.21
N ILE A 45 3.77 -3.01 -12.46
CA ILE A 45 3.42 -1.64 -12.84
C ILE A 45 2.14 -1.19 -12.12
N ASP A 46 1.12 -2.04 -12.07
CA ASP A 46 -0.16 -1.71 -11.44
C ASP A 46 -0.05 -1.58 -9.92
N ALA A 47 0.78 -2.41 -9.28
CA ALA A 47 1.07 -2.29 -7.85
C ALA A 47 1.68 -0.93 -7.54
N VAL A 48 2.70 -0.48 -8.27
CA VAL A 48 3.37 0.80 -7.99
C VAL A 48 2.51 2.01 -8.36
N LEU A 49 1.86 2.02 -9.53
CA LEU A 49 1.12 3.20 -10.00
C LEU A 49 -0.19 3.42 -9.24
N SER A 50 -0.84 2.36 -8.74
CA SER A 50 -2.08 2.52 -7.99
C SER A 50 -1.91 3.02 -6.55
N ALA A 51 -0.67 3.07 -6.06
CA ALA A 51 -0.35 3.79 -4.84
C ALA A 51 -0.37 5.32 -5.03
N HIS A 52 -0.64 5.83 -6.25
CA HIS A 52 -0.64 7.25 -6.62
C HIS A 52 0.63 7.97 -6.12
N PRO A 53 1.82 7.58 -6.62
CA PRO A 53 3.07 8.11 -6.11
C PRO A 53 3.21 9.61 -6.39
N ASP A 54 3.38 10.40 -5.32
CA ASP A 54 3.63 11.85 -5.40
C ASP A 54 4.94 12.19 -6.13
N ARG A 55 5.88 11.23 -6.17
CA ARG A 55 7.22 11.39 -6.76
C ARG A 55 7.43 10.36 -7.86
N ILE A 56 7.36 10.80 -9.11
CA ILE A 56 7.60 9.92 -10.26
C ILE A 56 9.09 9.50 -10.37
N ASN A 57 10.01 10.29 -9.79
CA ASN A 57 11.46 10.05 -9.91
C ASN A 57 11.94 8.76 -9.23
N ASP A 58 11.22 8.25 -8.23
CA ASP A 58 11.60 7.02 -7.51
C ASP A 58 10.93 5.76 -8.07
N LEU A 59 10.13 5.90 -9.12
CA LEU A 59 9.27 4.85 -9.68
C LEU A 59 10.05 3.62 -10.15
N ILE A 60 11.18 3.82 -10.85
CA ILE A 60 12.01 2.70 -11.31
C ILE A 60 12.59 1.93 -10.11
N ALA A 61 13.03 2.64 -9.06
CA ALA A 61 13.54 2.01 -7.86
C ALA A 61 12.45 1.23 -7.11
N ARG A 62 11.21 1.74 -7.06
CA ARG A 62 10.05 1.00 -6.51
C ARG A 62 9.74 -0.25 -7.34
N LEU A 63 9.74 -0.14 -8.67
CA LEU A 63 9.48 -1.28 -9.57
C LEU A 63 10.54 -2.38 -9.43
N LEU A 64 11.82 -2.01 -9.35
CA LEU A 64 12.90 -2.96 -9.11
C LEU A 64 12.78 -3.61 -7.73
N ALA A 65 12.42 -2.84 -6.70
CA ALA A 65 12.17 -3.38 -5.36
C ALA A 65 11.01 -4.36 -5.33
N ILE A 66 9.90 -4.07 -6.03
CA ILE A 66 8.75 -4.98 -6.14
C ILE A 66 9.10 -6.24 -6.93
N ARG A 67 9.86 -6.12 -8.02
CA ARG A 67 10.37 -7.27 -8.77
C ARG A 67 11.21 -8.19 -7.90
N ALA A 68 12.13 -7.62 -7.12
CA ALA A 68 12.97 -8.38 -6.19
C ALA A 68 12.16 -8.97 -5.04
N PHE A 69 11.21 -8.23 -4.48
CA PHE A 69 10.29 -8.71 -3.44
C PHE A 69 9.48 -9.91 -3.92
N ASN A 70 8.98 -9.91 -5.16
CA ASN A 70 8.23 -11.05 -5.73
C ASN A 70 9.04 -12.35 -5.82
N GLN A 71 10.37 -12.29 -5.71
CA GLN A 71 11.22 -13.50 -5.64
C GLN A 71 11.33 -14.08 -4.23
N LEU A 72 10.86 -13.37 -3.20
CA LEU A 72 10.88 -13.85 -1.82
C LEU A 72 9.78 -14.89 -1.59
N PRO A 73 10.06 -15.97 -0.83
CA PRO A 73 9.07 -17.01 -0.54
C PRO A 73 7.77 -16.48 0.11
N GLN A 74 7.88 -15.43 0.92
CA GLN A 74 6.78 -14.86 1.69
C GLN A 74 5.98 -13.80 0.92
N ALA A 75 6.40 -13.42 -0.28
CA ALA A 75 5.79 -12.32 -1.03
C ALA A 75 4.31 -12.55 -1.30
N ASN A 76 3.95 -13.76 -1.74
CA ASN A 76 2.56 -14.11 -2.01
C ASN A 76 1.69 -14.13 -0.75
N SER A 77 2.26 -14.57 0.39
CA SER A 77 1.54 -14.56 1.67
C SER A 77 1.20 -13.14 2.11
N LEU A 78 2.20 -12.26 2.08
CA LEU A 78 2.02 -10.83 2.40
C LEU A 78 1.06 -10.14 1.44
N ALA A 79 1.14 -10.41 0.14
CA ALA A 79 0.23 -9.86 -0.86
C ALA A 79 -1.21 -10.30 -0.62
N SER A 80 -1.42 -11.59 -0.32
CA SER A 80 -2.74 -12.15 0.01
C SER A 80 -3.29 -11.55 1.30
N ALA A 81 -2.45 -11.40 2.32
CA ALA A 81 -2.81 -10.77 3.58
C ALA A 81 -3.19 -9.29 3.39
N ASN A 82 -2.40 -8.52 2.64
CA ASN A 82 -2.70 -7.12 2.34
C ASN A 82 -4.03 -6.98 1.58
N LYS A 83 -4.26 -7.82 0.56
CA LYS A 83 -5.54 -7.86 -0.19
C LYS A 83 -6.73 -8.16 0.72
N ARG A 84 -6.57 -9.09 1.67
CA ARG A 84 -7.59 -9.37 2.69
C ARG A 84 -7.86 -8.14 3.56
N ILE A 85 -6.80 -7.46 4.03
CA ILE A 85 -6.92 -6.25 4.83
C ILE A 85 -7.66 -5.15 4.05
N SER A 86 -7.26 -4.86 2.81
CA SER A 86 -7.92 -3.87 1.95
C SER A 86 -9.41 -4.19 1.76
N ASN A 87 -9.77 -5.46 1.58
CA ASN A 87 -11.17 -5.89 1.43
C ASN A 87 -11.99 -5.73 2.71
N ILE A 88 -11.38 -5.92 3.89
CA ILE A 88 -12.04 -5.65 5.17
C ILE A 88 -12.28 -4.15 5.33
N LEU A 89 -11.24 -3.34 5.11
CA LEU A 89 -11.32 -1.88 5.27
C LEU A 89 -12.33 -1.24 4.31
N LYS A 90 -12.46 -1.75 3.08
CA LYS A 90 -13.48 -1.30 2.10
C LYS A 90 -14.94 -1.53 2.53
N LYS A 91 -15.19 -2.47 3.45
CA LYS A 91 -16.54 -2.78 3.95
C LYS A 91 -16.96 -1.89 5.13
N VAL A 92 -16.03 -1.11 5.68
CA VAL A 92 -16.31 -0.22 6.81
C VAL A 92 -16.78 1.13 6.27
N GLU A 93 -17.85 1.66 6.87
CA GLU A 93 -18.30 3.01 6.57
C GLU A 93 -17.33 4.05 7.15
N GLY A 94 -16.82 4.93 6.29
CA GLY A 94 -15.81 5.91 6.64
C GLY A 94 -14.38 5.34 6.61
N LYS A 95 -13.39 6.22 6.81
CA LYS A 95 -11.98 5.82 6.95
C LYS A 95 -11.72 5.51 8.43
N PRO A 96 -11.34 4.27 8.80
CA PRO A 96 -10.89 3.98 10.15
C PRO A 96 -9.74 4.90 10.53
N ASN A 97 -9.72 5.39 11.77
CA ASN A 97 -8.56 6.09 12.30
C ASN A 97 -7.39 5.10 12.47
N THR A 98 -6.16 5.60 12.56
CA THR A 98 -4.95 4.85 12.87
C THR A 98 -4.60 4.88 14.36
N ASP A 99 -5.38 5.59 15.19
CA ASP A 99 -5.18 5.67 16.63
C ASP A 99 -5.63 4.37 17.32
N ILE A 100 -4.64 3.57 17.71
CA ILE A 100 -4.81 2.32 18.43
C ILE A 100 -4.73 2.62 19.92
N ASN A 101 -5.71 2.16 20.69
CA ASN A 101 -5.69 2.18 22.14
C ASN A 101 -5.10 0.85 22.65
N PRO A 102 -3.87 0.84 23.21
CA PRO A 102 -3.25 -0.40 23.69
C PRO A 102 -4.04 -1.10 24.79
N SER A 103 -4.84 -0.35 25.58
CA SER A 103 -5.67 -0.89 26.65
C SER A 103 -6.85 -1.74 26.14
N LEU A 104 -7.19 -1.61 24.85
CA LEU A 104 -8.24 -2.37 24.19
C LEU A 104 -7.69 -3.57 23.39
N LEU A 105 -6.38 -3.82 23.43
CA LEU A 105 -5.76 -5.02 22.83
C LEU A 105 -5.91 -6.18 23.82
N SER A 106 -6.92 -7.01 23.61
CA SER A 106 -7.33 -8.04 24.57
C SER A 106 -6.75 -9.42 24.26
N ILE A 107 -6.41 -9.67 23.00
CA ILE A 107 -5.89 -10.96 22.53
C ILE A 107 -4.37 -10.86 22.31
N ALA A 108 -3.63 -11.91 22.68
CA ALA A 108 -2.18 -11.95 22.52
C ALA A 108 -1.73 -11.70 21.07
N ALA A 109 -2.48 -12.21 20.09
CA ALA A 109 -2.21 -11.97 18.67
C ALA A 109 -2.30 -10.47 18.27
N GLU A 110 -3.23 -9.71 18.86
CA GLU A 110 -3.34 -8.25 18.62
C GLU A 110 -2.15 -7.50 19.22
N GLN A 111 -1.77 -7.88 20.44
CA GLN A 111 -0.65 -7.29 21.16
C GLN A 111 0.67 -7.56 20.44
N ASN A 112 0.88 -8.80 19.97
CA ASN A 112 2.07 -9.20 19.23
C ASN A 112 2.17 -8.45 17.89
N LEU A 113 1.07 -8.36 17.14
CA LEU A 113 1.05 -7.61 15.88
C LEU A 113 1.32 -6.11 16.12
N TYR A 114 0.70 -5.52 17.14
CA TYR A 114 0.94 -4.12 17.50
C TYR A 114 2.39 -3.85 17.93
N ALA A 115 2.97 -4.74 18.73
CA ALA A 115 4.35 -4.64 19.18
C ALA A 115 5.32 -4.74 17.99
N ALA A 116 5.16 -5.76 17.13
CA ALA A 116 5.97 -5.95 15.94
C ALA A 116 5.90 -4.74 15.00
N LEU A 117 4.71 -4.19 14.77
CA LEU A 117 4.52 -2.96 13.99
C LEU A 117 5.22 -1.75 14.61
N THR A 118 5.12 -1.61 15.93
CA THR A 118 5.71 -0.46 16.64
C THR A 118 7.24 -0.53 16.66
N GLU A 119 7.81 -1.72 16.81
CA GLU A 119 9.26 -1.94 16.75
C GLU A 119 9.82 -1.72 15.34
N LEU A 120 9.08 -2.12 14.30
CA LEU A 120 9.52 -2.01 12.92
C LEU A 120 9.43 -0.59 12.37
N GLN A 121 8.46 0.22 12.84
CA GLN A 121 8.15 1.55 12.31
C GLN A 121 9.39 2.45 12.11
N PRO A 122 10.28 2.65 13.10
CA PRO A 122 11.40 3.59 12.93
C PRO A 122 12.36 3.15 11.82
N ARG A 123 12.51 1.83 11.62
CA ARG A 123 13.35 1.26 10.58
C ARG A 123 12.74 1.48 9.20
N LEU A 124 11.43 1.24 9.05
CA LEU A 124 10.71 1.49 7.80
C LEU A 124 10.80 2.97 7.41
N ASP A 125 10.61 3.88 8.36
CA ASP A 125 10.68 5.32 8.13
C ASP A 125 12.08 5.75 7.65
N GLN A 126 13.13 5.23 8.30
CA GLN A 126 14.52 5.49 7.91
C GLN A 126 14.80 4.97 6.49
N GLN A 127 14.38 3.75 6.16
CA GLN A 127 14.59 3.15 4.84
C GLN A 127 13.80 3.87 3.75
N LEU A 128 12.58 4.30 4.06
CA LEU A 128 11.75 5.08 3.14
C LEU A 128 12.43 6.42 2.80
N GLN A 129 12.96 7.12 3.80
CA GLN A 129 13.71 8.36 3.60
C GLN A 129 14.99 8.15 2.79
N ALA A 130 15.68 7.03 3.03
CA ALA A 130 16.89 6.64 2.30
C ALA A 130 16.61 5.99 0.93
N GLN A 131 15.34 5.90 0.50
CA GLN A 131 14.90 5.23 -0.74
C GLN A 131 15.35 3.76 -0.84
N GLN A 132 15.53 3.09 0.28
CA GLN A 132 15.90 1.67 0.38
C GLN A 132 14.66 0.78 0.29
N PHE A 133 13.92 0.88 -0.81
CA PHE A 133 12.59 0.26 -0.96
C PHE A 133 12.61 -1.27 -0.83
N PHE A 134 13.63 -1.95 -1.38
CA PHE A 134 13.72 -3.41 -1.24
C PHE A 134 13.94 -3.83 0.21
N ASN A 135 14.84 -3.14 0.94
CA ASN A 135 15.09 -3.43 2.35
C ASN A 135 13.83 -3.22 3.20
N LEU A 136 13.06 -2.17 2.89
CA LEU A 136 11.77 -1.91 3.51
C LEU A 136 10.79 -3.07 3.28
N LEU A 137 10.63 -3.51 2.03
CA LEU A 137 9.79 -4.66 1.69
C LEU A 137 10.28 -5.96 2.35
N GLN A 138 11.59 -6.15 2.47
CA GLN A 138 12.19 -7.30 3.13
C GLN A 138 11.94 -7.28 4.63
N ASP A 139 12.04 -6.13 5.30
CA ASP A 139 11.73 -5.99 6.72
C ASP A 139 10.24 -6.26 7.01
N LEU A 140 9.34 -5.87 6.10
CA LEU A 140 7.90 -6.17 6.21
C LEU A 140 7.60 -7.69 6.19
N VAL A 141 8.50 -8.53 5.66
CA VAL A 141 8.37 -10.00 5.72
C VAL A 141 8.28 -10.51 7.15
N ALA A 142 8.92 -9.84 8.11
CA ALA A 142 8.85 -10.20 9.52
C ALA A 142 7.42 -10.11 10.10
N LEU A 143 6.51 -9.38 9.45
CA LEU A 143 5.12 -9.27 9.87
C LEU A 143 4.26 -10.44 9.39
N SER A 144 4.73 -11.32 8.50
CA SER A 144 3.90 -12.41 7.95
C SER A 144 3.30 -13.29 9.04
N GLU A 145 4.11 -13.78 9.98
CA GLU A 145 3.65 -14.65 11.07
C GLU A 145 2.71 -13.92 12.05
N PRO A 146 3.02 -12.71 12.54
CA PRO A 146 2.08 -11.91 13.34
C PRO A 146 0.72 -11.66 12.65
N ILE A 147 0.72 -11.45 11.32
CA ILE A 147 -0.50 -11.22 10.55
C ILE A 147 -1.33 -12.50 10.44
N ASP A 148 -0.69 -13.62 10.15
CA ASP A 148 -1.35 -14.92 10.06
C ASP A 148 -1.99 -15.29 11.41
N GLN A 149 -1.26 -15.11 12.51
CA GLN A 149 -1.76 -15.36 13.86
C GLN A 149 -2.91 -14.42 14.24
N PHE A 150 -2.80 -13.13 13.91
CA PHE A 150 -3.90 -12.19 14.10
C PHE A 150 -5.17 -12.67 13.38
N PHE A 151 -5.05 -13.09 12.13
CA PHE A 151 -6.22 -13.52 11.37
C PHE A 151 -6.76 -14.91 11.75
N ALA A 152 -5.96 -15.74 12.42
CA ALA A 152 -6.39 -17.01 12.98
C ALA A 152 -7.17 -16.82 14.29
N ASP A 153 -6.68 -15.93 15.17
CA ASP A 153 -7.17 -15.80 16.54
C ASP A 153 -8.18 -14.65 16.73
N VAL A 154 -8.19 -13.66 15.83
CA VAL A 154 -8.94 -12.41 16.01
C VAL A 154 -10.09 -12.29 15.03
N MET A 155 -11.31 -12.20 15.57
CA MET A 155 -12.50 -11.83 14.80
C MET A 155 -12.60 -10.30 14.67
N VAL A 156 -12.24 -9.76 13.51
CA VAL A 156 -12.19 -8.29 13.30
C VAL A 156 -13.55 -7.60 13.49
N MET A 157 -14.62 -8.21 12.99
CA MET A 157 -15.98 -7.67 13.08
C MET A 157 -16.65 -8.10 14.39
N ASP A 158 -16.19 -7.52 15.50
CA ASP A 158 -16.71 -7.77 16.85
C ASP A 158 -18.04 -7.03 17.11
N GLU A 159 -18.86 -7.57 18.01
CA GLU A 159 -20.09 -6.92 18.50
C GLU A 159 -19.76 -5.68 19.35
N ASN A 160 -18.64 -5.73 20.10
CA ASN A 160 -18.14 -4.59 20.83
C ASN A 160 -17.52 -3.57 19.88
N ILE A 161 -18.21 -2.45 19.70
CA ILE A 161 -17.80 -1.35 18.82
C ILE A 161 -16.40 -0.82 19.16
N GLY A 162 -16.04 -0.76 20.45
CA GLY A 162 -14.72 -0.31 20.89
C GLY A 162 -13.59 -1.23 20.42
N LEU A 163 -13.76 -2.55 20.62
CA LEU A 163 -12.79 -3.55 20.15
C LEU A 163 -12.72 -3.58 18.63
N ARG A 164 -13.88 -3.58 17.95
CA ARG A 164 -13.95 -3.54 16.49
C ARG A 164 -13.20 -2.34 15.92
N ASN A 165 -13.44 -1.14 16.44
CA ASN A 165 -12.77 0.07 15.98
C ASN A 165 -11.25 0.02 16.23
N ASN A 166 -10.83 -0.52 17.38
CA ASN A 166 -9.41 -0.68 17.69
C ASN A 166 -8.71 -1.67 16.74
N ARG A 167 -9.36 -2.80 16.44
CA ARG A 167 -8.88 -3.80 15.47
C ARG A 167 -8.81 -3.22 14.06
N LEU A 168 -9.82 -2.46 13.66
CA LEU A 168 -9.81 -1.75 12.37
C LEU A 168 -8.69 -0.71 12.30
N ALA A 169 -8.39 0.00 13.40
CA ALA A 169 -7.27 0.93 13.47
C ALA A 169 -5.91 0.21 13.32
N LEU A 170 -5.76 -0.95 13.96
CA LEU A 170 -4.57 -1.79 13.80
C LEU A 170 -4.40 -2.25 12.35
N LEU A 171 -5.48 -2.71 11.72
CA LEU A 171 -5.47 -3.11 10.31
C LEU A 171 -5.19 -1.93 9.37
N GLN A 172 -5.75 -0.76 9.64
CA GLN A 172 -5.51 0.45 8.86
C GLN A 172 -4.04 0.87 8.93
N ARG A 173 -3.45 0.85 10.12
CA ARG A 173 -2.02 1.14 10.30
C ARG A 173 -1.15 0.11 9.57
N LEU A 174 -1.45 -1.17 9.71
CA LEU A 174 -0.75 -2.25 8.99
C LEU A 174 -0.85 -2.05 7.47
N HIS A 175 -2.05 -1.75 6.95
CA HIS A 175 -2.28 -1.48 5.53
C HIS A 175 -1.44 -0.29 5.04
N GLN A 176 -1.29 0.77 5.83
CA GLN A 176 -0.42 1.89 5.47
C GLN A 176 1.05 1.46 5.38
N GLN A 177 1.54 0.67 6.34
CA GLN A 177 2.92 0.19 6.33
C GLN A 177 3.21 -0.74 5.15
N LEU A 178 2.29 -1.68 4.88
CA LEU A 178 2.42 -2.59 3.74
C LEU A 178 2.37 -1.88 2.39
N ASN A 179 1.77 -0.68 2.30
CA ASN A 179 1.63 0.04 1.04
C ASN A 179 2.53 1.28 0.91
N LEU A 180 3.60 1.39 1.72
CA LEU A 180 4.57 2.50 1.62
C LEU A 180 5.34 2.53 0.29
N VAL A 181 5.59 1.35 -0.29
CA VAL A 181 6.36 1.19 -1.54
C VAL A 181 5.45 1.08 -2.75
N ALA A 182 4.42 0.25 -2.66
CA ALA A 182 3.45 -0.04 -3.72
C ALA A 182 2.18 -0.67 -3.12
N ASP A 183 1.10 -0.78 -3.89
CA ASP A 183 -0.04 -1.62 -3.53
C ASP A 183 0.33 -3.10 -3.63
N ILE A 184 0.88 -3.65 -2.55
CA ILE A 184 1.33 -5.06 -2.46
C ILE A 184 0.15 -6.02 -2.69
N GLY A 185 -1.10 -5.59 -2.41
CA GLY A 185 -2.29 -6.42 -2.57
C GLY A 185 -2.60 -6.77 -4.03
N LYS A 186 -2.07 -6.01 -4.99
CA LYS A 186 -2.19 -6.29 -6.43
C LYS A 186 -1.23 -7.35 -6.95
N LEU A 187 -0.28 -7.80 -6.13
CA LEU A 187 0.66 -8.86 -6.47
C LEU A 187 0.10 -10.26 -6.18
N ALA A 188 -1.05 -10.36 -5.51
CA ALA A 188 -1.75 -11.61 -5.14
C ALA A 188 -2.90 -11.99 -6.07
#